data_AF-A0A1H1JPI4-F1
#
_entry.id   AF-A0A1H1JPI4-F1
#
_cell.length_a   1.000
_cell.length_b   1.000
_cell.length_c   1.000
_cell.angle_alpha   90.00
_cell.angle_beta   90.00
_cell.angle_gamma   90.00
#
_symmetry.space_group_name_H-M   'P 1'
#
loop_
_entity.id
_entity.type
_entity.pdbx_description
1 polymer ?
#
loop_
_entity_poly.entity_id
_entity_poly.type
_entity_poly.pdbx_seq_one_letter_code
_entity_poly.pdbx_strand_id
1 'polypeptide(L)'
;MVSRLWRVVSASSRGGLTSRIGVAILGGYALAALSSVATLLLPISRTEAVIAGLLASFIVYAGAVIWVFATRKPGHSEKRAGLRQSMANLHTWTGLLAGWLLYAVFLTGTVSFYRDEISVWMRPELASPHANEPVTQSVDRIVAHLAEIAPDSPQWLISVPGKRGNAAHAMWRDASGFVEGTFDPVSGERVSVRDTQGGDFFYSFHFNLYYVPPVVGRWLIGVMAMFMLISIISGVITHKKILADFFTFRSGKGQRSWLDAHNAFSVLALPFHLMITYTGLVTLALLYMPWGMKAAFPTQAARNAAVSQINAFVPPGERSGQHAPLTPIAPLIRAAEARWGARAVRNITITNPGDRSARVLVARSESGRVSTSPQFLLFDATDGRLLRVQDHVGPAAETRGVLYALHIGRFADLPTRALYFMLGLAGTAMVGTGLVMWTVKRRPRLPNPDRPPFGFRLVEHLNVATIVGLPIAMTAYLYANRLLPESLAQRAEWEIRVFFVVWAATFVYVACRTPARAWAELLTCAAIMFALLPCVDLLTTHGLLFSRLVDGDWLFACFDLALFALAVLFARLAVRVRRRERAIGSQGRECTR
;
A
#
# COMPACT_ATOMS: atom_id res chain seq x y z
N MET A 1 -25.41 -7.20 17.89
CA MET A 1 -24.50 -6.03 17.86
C MET A 1 -24.85 -5.05 16.73
N VAL A 2 -24.99 -5.51 15.47
CA VAL A 2 -25.54 -4.73 14.33
C VAL A 2 -27.02 -4.32 14.53
N SER A 3 -27.82 -5.19 15.17
CA SER A 3 -29.26 -5.01 15.37
C SER A 3 -29.68 -3.87 16.32
N ARG A 4 -28.77 -3.39 17.19
CA ARG A 4 -29.06 -2.27 18.12
C ARG A 4 -28.66 -0.89 17.57
N LEU A 5 -27.68 -0.84 16.64
CA LEU A 5 -27.35 0.37 15.87
C LEU A 5 -28.41 0.72 14.80
N TRP A 6 -29.25 -0.26 14.43
CA TRP A 6 -30.31 -0.17 13.41
C TRP A 6 -31.70 0.26 13.94
N ARG A 7 -31.87 0.53 15.24
CA ARG A 7 -33.19 0.77 15.87
C ARG A 7 -33.82 2.16 15.60
N VAL A 8 -33.49 2.82 14.49
CA VAL A 8 -34.09 4.12 14.08
C VAL A 8 -34.88 3.99 12.76
N VAL A 9 -35.07 2.77 12.25
CA VAL A 9 -35.72 2.50 10.96
C VAL A 9 -36.83 1.45 11.17
N SER A 10 -38.06 1.77 10.74
CA SER A 10 -39.28 0.96 10.92
C SER A 10 -39.11 -0.47 10.38
N ALA A 11 -39.88 -1.45 10.88
CA ALA A 11 -39.70 -2.87 10.50
C ALA A 11 -39.93 -3.13 8.99
N SER A 12 -40.81 -2.36 8.32
CA SER A 12 -41.05 -2.42 6.88
C SER A 12 -39.89 -1.85 6.04
N SER A 13 -39.25 -0.78 6.51
CA SER A 13 -38.10 -0.15 5.84
C SER A 13 -36.79 -0.94 6.02
N ARG A 14 -36.69 -1.80 7.05
CA ARG A 14 -35.56 -2.72 7.23
C ARG A 14 -35.47 -3.81 6.17
N GLY A 15 -36.60 -4.40 5.76
CA GLY A 15 -36.64 -5.40 4.69
C GLY A 15 -36.23 -4.83 3.33
N GLY A 16 -36.65 -3.60 3.04
CA GLY A 16 -36.28 -2.90 1.81
C GLY A 16 -34.79 -2.56 1.71
N LEU A 17 -34.18 -2.08 2.79
CA LEU A 17 -32.75 -1.74 2.81
C LEU A 17 -31.85 -2.97 2.76
N THR A 18 -32.18 -4.02 3.52
CA THR A 18 -31.41 -5.28 3.52
C THR A 18 -31.48 -5.97 2.16
N SER A 19 -32.65 -6.03 1.54
CA SER A 19 -32.82 -6.53 0.17
C SER A 19 -31.97 -5.73 -0.83
N ARG A 20 -31.95 -4.40 -0.74
CA ARG A 20 -31.11 -3.54 -1.60
C ARG A 20 -29.62 -3.80 -1.44
N ILE A 21 -29.15 -3.95 -0.21
CA ILE A 21 -27.74 -4.29 0.07
C ILE A 21 -27.41 -5.66 -0.53
N GLY A 22 -28.29 -6.65 -0.36
CA GLY A 22 -28.12 -7.99 -0.94
C GLY A 22 -28.03 -7.96 -2.47
N VAL A 23 -28.95 -7.25 -3.13
CA VAL A 23 -28.95 -7.08 -4.60
C VAL A 23 -27.70 -6.33 -5.06
N ALA A 24 -27.31 -5.26 -4.36
CA ALA A 24 -26.13 -4.48 -4.70
C ALA A 24 -24.86 -5.33 -4.63
N ILE A 25 -24.68 -6.13 -3.57
CA ILE A 25 -23.48 -6.95 -3.36
C ILE A 25 -23.49 -8.17 -4.29
N LEU A 26 -24.50 -9.04 -4.17
CA LEU A 26 -24.52 -10.32 -4.87
C LEU A 26 -24.89 -10.16 -6.35
N GLY A 27 -25.94 -9.39 -6.63
CA GLY A 27 -26.37 -9.12 -8.00
C GLY A 27 -25.35 -8.29 -8.77
N GLY A 28 -24.77 -7.27 -8.11
CA GLY A 28 -23.70 -6.47 -8.70
C GLY A 28 -22.45 -7.30 -9.02
N TYR A 29 -22.03 -8.18 -8.10
CA TYR A 29 -20.88 -9.07 -8.34
C TYR A 29 -21.17 -10.07 -9.47
N ALA A 30 -22.35 -10.68 -9.49
CA ALA A 30 -22.76 -11.61 -10.55
C ALA A 30 -22.75 -10.93 -11.93
N LEU A 31 -23.31 -9.71 -12.02
CA LEU A 31 -23.28 -8.93 -13.26
C LEU A 31 -21.85 -8.66 -13.71
N ALA A 32 -20.97 -8.20 -12.81
CA ALA A 32 -19.58 -7.92 -13.13
C ALA A 32 -18.80 -9.17 -13.54
N ALA A 33 -19.04 -10.32 -12.90
CA ALA A 33 -18.45 -11.60 -13.27
C ALA A 33 -18.89 -12.05 -14.67
N LEU A 34 -20.20 -11.96 -14.97
CA LEU A 34 -20.73 -12.29 -16.29
C LEU A 34 -20.17 -11.35 -17.37
N SER A 35 -20.11 -10.05 -17.11
CA SER A 35 -19.49 -9.08 -18.02
C SER A 35 -18.01 -9.39 -18.27
N SER A 36 -17.27 -9.83 -17.25
CA SER A 36 -15.86 -10.25 -17.40
C SER A 36 -15.68 -11.51 -18.23
N VAL A 37 -16.67 -12.41 -18.28
CA VAL A 37 -16.62 -13.62 -19.12
C VAL A 37 -17.08 -13.29 -20.55
N ALA A 38 -18.06 -12.40 -20.69
CA ALA A 38 -18.58 -11.98 -22.00
C ALA A 38 -17.51 -11.36 -22.91
N THR A 39 -16.44 -10.78 -22.36
CA THR A 39 -15.32 -10.27 -23.17
C THR A 39 -14.58 -11.35 -23.94
N LEU A 40 -14.72 -12.63 -23.60
CA LEU A 40 -14.18 -13.75 -24.37
C LEU A 40 -14.84 -13.90 -25.76
N LEU A 41 -15.97 -13.23 -25.99
CA LEU A 41 -16.63 -13.16 -27.30
C LEU A 41 -15.98 -12.12 -28.23
N LEU A 42 -15.08 -11.27 -27.72
CA LEU A 42 -14.40 -10.26 -28.53
C LEU A 42 -13.40 -10.93 -29.51
N PRO A 43 -13.23 -10.39 -30.73
CA PRO A 43 -12.32 -10.93 -31.73
C PRO A 43 -10.85 -10.55 -31.43
N ILE A 44 -10.35 -10.91 -30.24
CA ILE A 44 -8.98 -10.66 -29.76
C ILE A 44 -8.40 -11.92 -29.11
N SER A 45 -7.12 -11.91 -28.74
CA SER A 45 -6.51 -13.05 -28.06
C SER A 45 -7.20 -13.34 -26.72
N ARG A 46 -7.26 -14.62 -26.32
CA ARG A 46 -7.92 -15.01 -25.06
C ARG A 46 -7.34 -14.31 -23.84
N THR A 47 -6.00 -14.16 -23.78
CA THR A 47 -5.33 -13.45 -22.69
C THR A 47 -5.76 -11.98 -22.64
N GLU A 48 -5.84 -11.30 -23.79
CA GLU A 48 -6.29 -9.90 -23.88
C GLU A 48 -7.76 -9.76 -23.47
N ALA A 49 -8.63 -10.65 -23.94
CA ALA A 49 -10.05 -10.67 -23.57
C ALA A 49 -10.26 -10.87 -22.06
N VAL A 50 -9.49 -11.76 -21.43
CA VAL A 50 -9.53 -11.97 -19.97
C VAL A 50 -9.13 -10.70 -19.22
N ILE A 51 -8.04 -10.05 -19.62
CA ILE A 51 -7.55 -8.83 -18.96
C ILE A 51 -8.55 -7.68 -19.15
N ALA A 52 -9.08 -7.50 -20.36
CA ALA A 52 -10.10 -6.49 -20.64
C ALA A 52 -11.36 -6.67 -19.79
N GLY A 53 -11.87 -7.90 -19.69
CA GLY A 53 -13.03 -8.22 -18.84
C GLY A 53 -12.76 -7.98 -17.36
N LEU A 54 -11.57 -8.34 -16.90
CA LEU A 54 -11.14 -8.14 -15.53
C LEU A 54 -11.05 -6.65 -15.17
N LEU A 55 -10.50 -5.80 -16.06
CA LEU A 55 -10.46 -4.35 -15.85
C LEU A 55 -11.89 -3.77 -15.82
N ALA A 56 -12.75 -4.12 -16.77
CA ALA A 56 -14.12 -3.61 -16.84
C ALA A 56 -14.99 -4.01 -15.63
N SER A 57 -14.74 -5.18 -15.04
CA SER A 57 -15.58 -5.77 -13.99
C SER A 57 -15.82 -4.85 -12.78
N PHE A 58 -14.81 -4.13 -12.29
CA PHE A 58 -14.97 -3.25 -11.12
C PHE A 58 -15.78 -2.00 -11.41
N ILE A 59 -15.70 -1.47 -12.64
CA ILE A 59 -16.51 -0.34 -13.09
C ILE A 59 -17.97 -0.78 -13.20
N VAL A 60 -18.22 -1.94 -13.81
CA VAL A 60 -19.56 -2.55 -13.89
C VAL A 60 -20.13 -2.77 -12.50
N TYR A 61 -19.32 -3.31 -11.58
CA TYR A 61 -19.78 -3.57 -10.21
C TYR A 61 -20.13 -2.28 -9.47
N ALA A 62 -19.25 -1.27 -9.49
CA ALA A 62 -19.52 0.02 -8.86
C ALA A 62 -20.76 0.70 -9.48
N GLY A 63 -20.91 0.66 -10.80
CA GLY A 63 -22.08 1.16 -11.51
C GLY A 63 -23.37 0.46 -11.09
N ALA A 64 -23.35 -0.86 -10.94
CA ALA A 64 -24.49 -1.65 -10.47
C ALA A 64 -24.90 -1.25 -9.04
N VAL A 65 -23.93 -1.09 -8.12
CA VAL A 65 -24.22 -0.64 -6.76
C VAL A 65 -24.85 0.75 -6.76
N ILE A 66 -24.26 1.70 -7.49
CA ILE A 66 -24.82 3.06 -7.61
C ILE A 66 -26.23 3.01 -8.20
N TRP A 67 -26.46 2.20 -9.22
CA TRP A 67 -27.77 2.03 -9.84
C TRP A 67 -28.81 1.48 -8.85
N VAL A 68 -28.50 0.43 -8.09
CA VAL A 68 -29.41 -0.14 -7.08
C VAL A 68 -29.85 0.89 -6.04
N PHE A 69 -28.94 1.77 -5.61
CA PHE A 69 -29.25 2.84 -4.66
C PHE A 69 -29.86 4.09 -5.31
N ALA A 70 -29.72 4.26 -6.62
CA ALA A 70 -30.33 5.34 -7.40
C ALA A 70 -31.75 5.02 -7.88
N THR A 71 -32.07 3.75 -8.15
CA THR A 71 -33.40 3.33 -8.61
C THR A 71 -34.48 3.72 -7.60
N ARG A 72 -35.63 4.15 -8.11
CA ARG A 72 -36.80 4.50 -7.32
C ARG A 72 -37.73 3.29 -7.33
N LYS A 73 -38.16 2.77 -6.17
CA LYS A 73 -39.30 1.85 -6.16
C LYS A 73 -40.58 2.65 -6.46
N PRO A 74 -41.45 2.22 -7.38
CA PRO A 74 -42.84 2.63 -7.38
C PRO A 74 -43.54 1.87 -6.25
N GLY A 75 -43.93 2.55 -5.17
CA GLY A 75 -44.76 1.94 -4.12
C GLY A 75 -44.53 2.48 -2.70
N HIS A 76 -45.53 3.22 -2.23
CA HIS A 76 -45.99 3.43 -0.84
C HIS A 76 -45.28 4.48 0.06
N SER A 77 -46.00 5.61 0.19
CA SER A 77 -46.19 6.57 1.30
C SER A 77 -45.08 7.04 2.26
N GLU A 78 -43.83 6.54 2.23
CA GLU A 78 -42.76 7.16 3.04
C GLU A 78 -42.13 8.37 2.32
N LYS A 79 -41.96 9.49 3.04
CA LYS A 79 -41.36 10.74 2.52
C LYS A 79 -40.04 10.45 1.80
N ARG A 80 -40.06 10.74 0.49
CA ARG A 80 -39.09 10.36 -0.54
C ARG A 80 -37.69 10.92 -0.25
N ALA A 81 -36.66 10.07 -0.16
CA ALA A 81 -35.28 10.52 -0.22
C ALA A 81 -34.87 10.74 -1.69
N GLY A 82 -34.47 11.96 -2.06
CA GLY A 82 -33.91 12.24 -3.39
C GLY A 82 -32.58 11.53 -3.64
N LEU A 83 -32.14 11.45 -4.92
CA LEU A 83 -30.87 10.78 -5.31
C LEU A 83 -29.68 11.22 -4.43
N ARG A 84 -29.56 12.53 -4.20
CA ARG A 84 -28.51 13.10 -3.34
C ARG A 84 -28.57 12.58 -1.90
N GLN A 85 -29.76 12.43 -1.34
CA GLN A 85 -29.91 11.91 0.03
C GLN A 85 -29.57 10.42 0.09
N SER A 86 -29.93 9.65 -0.95
CA SER A 86 -29.53 8.24 -1.07
C SER A 86 -28.01 8.10 -1.16
N MET A 87 -27.36 8.89 -2.02
CA MET A 87 -25.90 8.90 -2.16
C MET A 87 -25.18 9.40 -0.91
N ALA A 88 -25.72 10.42 -0.23
CA ALA A 88 -25.16 10.90 1.04
C ALA A 88 -25.21 9.82 2.13
N ASN A 89 -26.30 9.04 2.18
CA ASN A 89 -26.43 7.92 3.09
C ASN A 89 -25.44 6.81 2.73
N LEU A 90 -25.35 6.44 1.43
CA LEU A 90 -24.41 5.44 0.95
C LEU A 90 -22.97 5.82 1.31
N HIS A 91 -22.54 7.03 0.94
CA HIS A 91 -21.21 7.58 1.27
C HIS A 91 -20.91 7.54 2.77
N THR A 92 -21.87 7.96 3.61
CA THR A 92 -21.67 7.96 5.07
C THR A 92 -21.44 6.56 5.61
N TRP A 93 -22.21 5.56 5.15
CA TRP A 93 -22.11 4.19 5.66
C TRP A 93 -20.89 3.47 5.12
N THR A 94 -20.61 3.56 3.81
CA THR A 94 -19.42 2.94 3.22
C THR A 94 -18.14 3.58 3.76
N GLY A 95 -18.13 4.91 3.95
CA GLY A 95 -17.01 5.64 4.55
C GLY A 95 -16.78 5.28 6.01
N LEU A 96 -17.83 5.18 6.84
CA LEU A 96 -17.68 4.83 8.26
C LEU A 96 -17.26 3.37 8.46
N LEU A 97 -17.90 2.43 7.75
CA LEU A 97 -17.59 1.00 7.90
C LEU A 97 -16.17 0.66 7.46
N ALA A 98 -15.67 1.34 6.42
CA ALA A 98 -14.31 1.13 5.93
C ALA A 98 -13.26 2.00 6.62
N GLY A 99 -13.66 3.08 7.29
CA GLY A 99 -12.78 4.21 7.58
C GLY A 99 -11.54 3.86 8.41
N TRP A 100 -11.64 3.03 9.45
CA TRP A 100 -10.47 2.70 10.28
C TRP A 100 -9.44 1.86 9.53
N LEU A 101 -9.89 0.85 8.77
CA LEU A 101 -8.99 0.01 7.98
C LEU A 101 -8.44 0.79 6.79
N LEU A 102 -9.27 1.58 6.09
CA LEU A 102 -8.81 2.48 5.04
C LEU A 102 -7.77 3.47 5.54
N TYR A 103 -7.95 4.06 6.73
CA TYR A 103 -6.95 4.95 7.32
C TYR A 103 -5.59 4.24 7.46
N ALA A 104 -5.59 3.02 8.00
CA ALA A 104 -4.38 2.23 8.16
C ALA A 104 -3.72 1.88 6.82
N VAL A 105 -4.52 1.49 5.83
CA VAL A 105 -4.08 1.15 4.47
C VAL A 105 -3.52 2.38 3.75
N PHE A 106 -4.18 3.54 3.83
CA PHE A 106 -3.67 4.78 3.24
C PHE A 106 -2.36 5.20 3.87
N LEU A 107 -2.26 5.18 5.20
CA LEU A 107 -1.05 5.60 5.88
C LEU A 107 0.14 4.67 5.56
N THR A 108 -0.07 3.35 5.67
CA THR A 108 0.98 2.36 5.36
C THR A 108 1.33 2.31 3.87
N GLY A 109 0.36 2.49 2.97
CA GLY A 109 0.60 2.63 1.54
C GLY A 109 1.37 3.89 1.18
N THR A 110 1.07 5.01 1.86
CA THR A 110 1.77 6.29 1.67
C THR A 110 3.24 6.20 2.04
N VAL A 111 3.58 5.61 3.20
CA VAL A 111 4.99 5.43 3.59
C VAL A 111 5.71 4.41 2.70
N SER A 112 4.98 3.48 2.07
CA SER A 112 5.56 2.48 1.17
C SER A 112 6.15 3.06 -0.12
N PHE A 113 5.85 4.32 -0.48
CA PHE A 113 6.59 5.01 -1.55
C PHE A 113 8.08 5.15 -1.21
N TYR A 114 8.43 5.24 0.07
CA TYR A 114 9.79 5.29 0.59
C TYR A 114 10.23 3.94 1.20
N ARG A 115 9.66 2.82 0.73
CA ARG A 115 10.00 1.47 1.19
C ARG A 115 11.51 1.22 1.19
N ASP A 116 12.18 1.51 0.08
CA ASP A 116 13.63 1.29 -0.07
C ASP A 116 14.41 2.16 0.92
N GLU A 117 14.05 3.44 1.05
CA GLU A 117 14.72 4.37 1.96
C GLU A 117 14.52 3.99 3.43
N ILE A 118 13.31 3.55 3.82
CA ILE A 118 13.05 3.01 5.17
C ILE A 118 13.88 1.74 5.40
N SER A 119 13.95 0.86 4.40
CA SER A 119 14.73 -0.38 4.47
C SER A 119 16.23 -0.15 4.62
N VAL A 120 16.79 0.87 3.96
CA VAL A 120 18.19 1.30 4.12
C VAL A 120 18.39 1.97 5.47
N TRP A 121 17.50 2.88 5.87
CA TRP A 121 17.58 3.52 7.19
C TRP A 121 17.57 2.47 8.31
N MET A 122 16.74 1.43 8.20
CA MET A 122 16.67 0.32 9.16
C MET A 122 17.83 -0.68 9.07
N ARG A 123 18.79 -0.48 8.15
CA ARG A 123 20.02 -1.27 7.98
C ARG A 123 21.23 -0.33 7.79
N PRO A 124 21.66 0.37 8.85
CA PRO A 124 22.77 1.33 8.76
C PRO A 124 24.09 0.70 8.30
N GLU A 125 24.23 -0.64 8.37
CA GLU A 125 25.36 -1.39 7.83
C GLU A 125 25.51 -1.25 6.30
N LEU A 126 24.46 -0.81 5.61
CA LEU A 126 24.42 -0.62 4.15
C LEU A 126 24.66 0.83 3.70
N ALA A 127 25.03 1.74 4.61
CA ALA A 127 25.12 3.17 4.33
C ALA A 127 26.30 3.59 3.40
N SER A 128 27.14 2.66 2.94
CA SER A 128 28.26 2.99 2.03
C SER A 128 27.80 3.37 0.61
N PRO A 129 28.24 4.51 0.05
CA PRO A 129 27.83 4.97 -1.27
C PRO A 129 28.62 4.29 -2.40
N HIS A 130 28.30 3.04 -2.72
CA HIS A 130 28.88 2.35 -3.90
C HIS A 130 28.03 2.53 -5.17
N ALA A 131 27.26 3.62 -5.27
CA ALA A 131 26.30 3.89 -6.35
C ALA A 131 26.91 4.01 -7.78
N ASN A 132 28.24 3.89 -7.91
CA ASN A 132 28.98 4.07 -9.15
C ASN A 132 29.62 2.80 -9.73
N GLU A 133 29.55 1.65 -9.05
CA GLU A 133 30.08 0.40 -9.61
C GLU A 133 29.36 0.01 -10.92
N PRO A 134 30.09 -0.44 -11.96
CA PRO A 134 29.48 -0.98 -13.16
C PRO A 134 28.66 -2.23 -12.84
N VAL A 135 27.39 -2.24 -13.26
CA VAL A 135 26.44 -3.35 -13.02
C VAL A 135 27.03 -4.70 -13.46
N THR A 136 27.75 -4.71 -14.58
CA THR A 136 28.38 -5.93 -15.10
C THR A 136 29.39 -6.55 -14.13
N GLN A 137 30.24 -5.74 -13.49
CA GLN A 137 31.26 -6.25 -12.57
C GLN A 137 30.64 -6.78 -11.29
N SER A 138 29.68 -6.04 -10.73
CA SER A 138 28.93 -6.48 -9.55
C SER A 138 28.22 -7.83 -9.80
N VAL A 139 27.56 -7.97 -10.97
CA VAL A 139 26.88 -9.22 -11.32
C VAL A 139 27.86 -10.37 -11.50
N ASP A 140 28.97 -10.17 -12.22
CA ASP A 140 29.95 -11.23 -12.45
C ASP A 140 30.54 -11.76 -11.12
N ARG A 141 30.83 -10.86 -10.16
CA ARG A 141 31.29 -11.23 -8.81
C ARG A 141 30.24 -12.04 -8.04
N ILE A 142 28.97 -11.61 -8.08
CA ILE A 142 27.87 -12.32 -7.40
C ILE A 142 27.63 -13.69 -8.04
N VAL A 143 27.70 -13.79 -9.37
CA VAL A 143 27.56 -15.07 -10.09
C VAL A 143 28.69 -16.03 -9.70
N ALA A 144 29.93 -15.54 -9.61
CA ALA A 144 31.06 -16.35 -9.15
C ALA A 144 30.82 -16.87 -7.72
N HIS A 145 30.41 -15.99 -6.81
CA HIS A 145 30.11 -16.39 -5.43
C HIS A 145 28.94 -17.39 -5.33
N LEU A 146 27.86 -17.19 -6.11
CA LEU A 146 26.73 -18.12 -6.15
C LEU A 146 27.10 -19.48 -6.73
N ALA A 147 28.04 -19.52 -7.68
CA ALA A 147 28.56 -20.79 -8.20
C ALA A 147 29.31 -21.59 -7.14
N GLU A 148 29.90 -20.94 -6.13
CA GLU A 148 30.57 -21.60 -5.02
C GLU A 148 29.57 -22.07 -3.95
N ILE A 149 28.63 -21.21 -3.54
CA ILE A 149 27.74 -21.50 -2.40
C ILE A 149 26.47 -22.27 -2.78
N ALA A 150 26.04 -22.21 -4.04
CA ALA A 150 24.79 -22.80 -4.51
C ALA A 150 24.83 -23.29 -5.98
N PRO A 151 25.83 -24.10 -6.38
CA PRO A 151 25.99 -24.59 -7.76
C PRO A 151 24.78 -25.41 -8.23
N ASP A 152 24.19 -26.19 -7.33
CA ASP A 152 23.08 -27.09 -7.65
C ASP A 152 21.71 -26.40 -7.63
N SER A 153 21.64 -25.11 -7.25
CA SER A 153 20.38 -24.37 -7.23
C SER A 153 19.73 -24.39 -8.63
N PRO A 154 18.43 -24.73 -8.76
CA PRO A 154 17.74 -24.69 -10.04
C PRO A 154 17.59 -23.27 -10.60
N GLN A 155 17.74 -22.25 -9.74
CA GLN A 155 17.57 -20.86 -10.14
C GLN A 155 18.36 -19.91 -9.24
N TRP A 156 19.00 -18.92 -9.85
CA TRP A 156 19.54 -17.73 -9.20
C TRP A 156 18.77 -16.51 -9.69
N LEU A 157 18.28 -15.68 -8.78
CA LEU A 157 17.69 -14.38 -9.07
C LEU A 157 18.58 -13.30 -8.46
N ILE A 158 19.21 -12.49 -9.31
CA ILE A 158 20.10 -11.40 -8.91
C ILE A 158 19.40 -10.08 -9.19
N SER A 159 19.18 -9.28 -8.17
CA SER A 159 18.67 -7.91 -8.23
C SER A 159 19.85 -6.95 -8.11
N VAL A 160 20.10 -6.19 -9.18
CA VAL A 160 21.25 -5.27 -9.22
C VAL A 160 20.95 -4.00 -8.43
N PRO A 161 21.97 -3.32 -7.86
CA PRO A 161 21.79 -2.04 -7.19
C PRO A 161 21.13 -1.04 -8.13
N GLY A 162 19.95 -0.54 -7.74
CA GLY A 162 19.26 0.51 -8.47
C GLY A 162 19.72 1.89 -8.03
N LYS A 163 19.17 2.96 -8.63
CA LYS A 163 19.42 4.35 -8.19
C LYS A 163 19.05 4.66 -6.71
N ARG A 164 18.36 3.73 -6.03
CA ARG A 164 17.77 3.91 -4.69
C ARG A 164 18.24 2.87 -3.66
N GLY A 165 19.06 1.91 -4.07
CA GLY A 165 19.54 0.84 -3.19
C GLY A 165 21.05 0.69 -3.34
N ASN A 166 21.74 0.49 -2.23
CA ASN A 166 23.20 0.50 -2.17
C ASN A 166 23.82 -0.90 -2.21
N ALA A 167 22.99 -1.94 -2.13
CA ALA A 167 23.42 -3.33 -2.13
C ALA A 167 22.79 -4.11 -3.28
N ALA A 168 23.48 -5.16 -3.71
CA ALA A 168 22.90 -6.17 -4.58
C ALA A 168 22.21 -7.22 -3.72
N HIS A 169 21.10 -7.76 -4.21
CA HIS A 169 20.40 -8.85 -3.53
C HIS A 169 20.36 -10.06 -4.45
N ALA A 170 20.63 -11.25 -3.91
CA ALA A 170 20.41 -12.48 -4.63
C ALA A 170 19.52 -13.43 -3.85
N MET A 171 18.68 -14.16 -4.58
CA MET A 171 17.85 -15.23 -4.05
C MET A 171 18.15 -16.51 -4.84
N TRP A 172 18.31 -17.62 -4.12
CA TRP A 172 18.54 -18.95 -4.68
C TRP A 172 17.73 -19.99 -3.90
N ARG A 173 17.79 -21.25 -4.35
CA ARG A 173 17.16 -22.36 -3.64
C ARG A 173 18.20 -23.37 -3.19
N ASP A 174 18.03 -23.85 -1.97
CA ASP A 174 18.78 -24.97 -1.42
C ASP A 174 17.82 -26.09 -0.97
N ALA A 175 18.34 -27.09 -0.26
CA ALA A 175 17.54 -28.20 0.26
C ALA A 175 16.50 -27.77 1.31
N SER A 176 16.71 -26.63 1.97
CA SER A 176 15.84 -26.10 3.03
C SER A 176 14.75 -25.18 2.50
N GLY A 177 14.92 -24.60 1.30
CA GLY A 177 13.92 -23.76 0.65
C GLY A 177 14.52 -22.62 -0.15
N PHE A 178 13.90 -21.45 -0.08
CA PHE A 178 14.42 -20.22 -0.66
C PHE A 178 15.38 -19.57 0.32
N VAL A 179 16.56 -19.18 -0.17
CA VAL A 179 17.58 -18.45 0.59
C VAL A 179 17.81 -17.11 -0.08
N GLU A 180 17.96 -16.07 0.73
CA GLU A 180 18.28 -14.72 0.29
C GLU A 180 19.60 -14.24 0.89
N GLY A 181 20.32 -13.43 0.12
CA GLY A 181 21.59 -12.83 0.52
C GLY A 181 21.69 -11.39 0.03
N THR A 182 22.31 -10.56 0.87
CA THR A 182 22.72 -9.20 0.51
C THR A 182 24.21 -9.22 0.22
N PHE A 183 24.61 -8.62 -0.90
CA PHE A 183 25.96 -8.64 -1.41
C PHE A 183 26.46 -7.20 -1.59
N ASP A 184 27.71 -6.98 -1.20
CA ASP A 184 28.39 -5.73 -1.53
C ASP A 184 28.72 -5.72 -3.03
N PRO A 185 28.25 -4.73 -3.80
CA PRO A 185 28.51 -4.68 -5.23
C PRO A 185 29.98 -4.55 -5.62
N VAL A 186 30.84 -4.06 -4.71
CA VAL A 186 32.28 -3.89 -4.95
C VAL A 186 33.03 -5.20 -4.72
N SER A 187 32.96 -5.77 -3.53
CA SER A 187 33.67 -7.03 -3.22
C SER A 187 33.00 -8.26 -3.84
N GLY A 188 31.68 -8.24 -4.00
CA GLY A 188 30.88 -9.43 -4.32
C GLY A 188 30.64 -10.35 -3.13
N GLU A 189 31.16 -9.99 -1.95
CA GLU A 189 31.00 -10.79 -0.73
C GLU A 189 29.63 -10.57 -0.10
N ARG A 190 29.17 -11.58 0.62
CA ARG A 190 27.92 -11.51 1.36
C ARG A 190 28.10 -10.60 2.58
N VAL A 191 27.27 -9.58 2.69
CA VAL A 191 27.25 -8.66 3.84
C VAL A 191 26.28 -9.17 4.88
N SER A 192 26.75 -9.30 6.12
CA SER A 192 25.88 -9.55 7.26
C SER A 192 25.14 -8.27 7.62
N VAL A 193 23.82 -8.28 7.47
CA VAL A 193 22.94 -7.18 7.85
C VAL A 193 21.99 -7.63 8.94
N ARG A 194 21.57 -6.69 9.81
CA ARG A 194 20.57 -7.00 10.83
C ARG A 194 19.28 -7.54 10.19
N ASP A 195 18.71 -8.56 10.82
CA ASP A 195 17.42 -9.12 10.41
C ASP A 195 16.31 -8.11 10.71
N THR A 196 15.66 -7.61 9.67
CA THR A 196 14.54 -6.67 9.74
C THR A 196 13.69 -6.78 8.48
N GLN A 197 12.38 -6.55 8.62
CA GLN A 197 11.48 -6.37 7.48
C GLN A 197 11.56 -4.95 6.90
N GLY A 198 12.27 -4.00 7.51
CA GLY A 198 12.47 -2.67 6.93
C GLY A 198 11.14 -1.99 6.54
N GLY A 199 11.12 -1.36 5.36
CA GLY A 199 9.90 -0.83 4.75
C GLY A 199 8.94 -1.91 4.21
N ASP A 200 9.39 -3.16 4.07
CA ASP A 200 8.59 -4.27 3.54
C ASP A 200 7.45 -4.64 4.49
N PHE A 201 7.62 -4.39 5.79
CA PHE A 201 6.54 -4.52 6.76
C PHE A 201 5.34 -3.64 6.40
N PHE A 202 5.55 -2.35 6.14
CA PHE A 202 4.46 -1.43 5.77
C PHE A 202 3.87 -1.78 4.41
N TYR A 203 4.72 -2.14 3.44
CA TYR A 203 4.29 -2.59 2.12
C TYR A 203 3.42 -3.85 2.20
N SER A 204 3.82 -4.85 2.98
CA SER A 204 3.06 -6.09 3.15
C SER A 204 1.78 -5.86 3.95
N PHE A 205 1.83 -5.07 5.04
CA PHE A 205 0.66 -4.75 5.85
C PHE A 205 -0.43 -4.07 5.01
N HIS A 206 -0.06 -3.21 4.05
CA HIS A 206 -0.98 -2.49 3.17
C HIS A 206 -1.97 -3.40 2.40
N PHE A 207 -1.58 -4.63 2.05
CA PHE A 207 -2.44 -5.54 1.27
C PHE A 207 -2.64 -6.95 1.86
N ASN A 208 -1.75 -7.45 2.72
CA ASN A 208 -1.87 -8.77 3.34
C ASN A 208 -2.46 -8.74 4.75
N LEU A 209 -2.26 -7.65 5.52
CA LEU A 209 -2.42 -7.63 6.99
C LEU A 209 -1.54 -8.69 7.69
N TYR A 210 -0.74 -8.31 8.69
CA TYR A 210 0.34 -9.19 9.18
C TYR A 210 -0.13 -10.47 9.91
N TYR A 211 -1.07 -10.36 10.85
CA TYR A 211 -1.57 -11.49 11.65
C TYR A 211 -2.81 -12.19 11.07
N VAL A 212 -3.05 -12.00 9.77
CA VAL A 212 -4.20 -12.58 9.07
C VAL A 212 -3.65 -13.42 7.92
N PRO A 213 -4.23 -14.59 7.60
CA PRO A 213 -3.83 -15.35 6.42
C PRO A 213 -3.82 -14.44 5.18
N PRO A 214 -2.75 -14.41 4.37
CA PRO A 214 -2.59 -13.41 3.30
C PRO A 214 -3.77 -13.33 2.33
N VAL A 215 -4.39 -14.48 2.01
CA VAL A 215 -5.57 -14.52 1.14
C VAL A 215 -6.76 -13.80 1.78
N VAL A 216 -6.98 -13.99 3.09
CA VAL A 216 -8.07 -13.33 3.82
C VAL A 216 -7.82 -11.83 3.90
N GLY A 217 -6.60 -11.41 4.23
CA GLY A 217 -6.27 -9.98 4.28
C GLY A 217 -6.42 -9.29 2.93
N ARG A 218 -5.97 -9.93 1.83
CA ARG A 218 -6.21 -9.42 0.47
C ARG A 218 -7.70 -9.24 0.18
N TRP A 219 -8.55 -10.21 0.53
CA TRP A 219 -10.00 -10.06 0.39
C TRP A 219 -10.56 -8.90 1.23
N LEU A 220 -10.12 -8.74 2.48
CA LEU A 220 -10.54 -7.63 3.33
C LEU A 220 -10.17 -6.28 2.69
N ILE A 221 -8.93 -6.12 2.21
CA ILE A 221 -8.48 -4.91 1.53
C ILE A 221 -9.24 -4.67 0.23
N GLY A 222 -9.51 -5.72 -0.56
CA GLY A 222 -10.34 -5.62 -1.77
C GLY A 222 -11.75 -5.10 -1.50
N VAL A 223 -12.40 -5.60 -0.44
CA VAL A 223 -13.72 -5.10 0.00
C VAL A 223 -13.63 -3.63 0.43
N MET A 224 -12.58 -3.24 1.16
CA MET A 224 -12.37 -1.85 1.55
C MET A 224 -12.12 -0.94 0.35
N ALA A 225 -11.34 -1.38 -0.63
CA ALA A 225 -11.11 -0.64 -1.87
C ALA A 225 -12.41 -0.48 -2.68
N MET A 226 -13.28 -1.49 -2.71
CA MET A 226 -14.61 -1.37 -3.32
C MET A 226 -15.51 -0.38 -2.55
N PHE A 227 -15.52 -0.43 -1.22
CA PHE A 227 -16.23 0.56 -0.40
C PHE A 227 -15.70 1.97 -0.61
N MET A 228 -14.40 2.14 -0.81
CA MET A 228 -13.82 3.43 -1.15
C MET A 228 -14.25 3.89 -2.54
N LEU A 229 -14.21 3.03 -3.56
CA LEU A 229 -14.62 3.38 -4.92
C LEU A 229 -16.08 3.84 -4.95
N ILE A 230 -16.97 3.11 -4.26
CA ILE A 230 -18.38 3.49 -4.10
C ILE A 230 -18.51 4.80 -3.30
N SER A 231 -17.72 4.98 -2.24
CA SER A 231 -17.69 6.23 -1.44
C SER A 231 -17.27 7.44 -2.27
N ILE A 232 -16.29 7.30 -3.17
CA ILE A 232 -15.83 8.36 -4.06
C ILE A 232 -16.96 8.75 -5.02
N ILE A 233 -17.54 7.78 -5.73
CA ILE A 233 -18.61 8.05 -6.72
C ILE A 233 -19.83 8.67 -6.04
N SER A 234 -20.28 8.10 -4.93
CA SER A 234 -21.42 8.64 -4.16
C SER A 234 -21.13 10.00 -3.52
N GLY A 235 -19.88 10.25 -3.09
CA GLY A 235 -19.43 11.54 -2.57
C GLY A 235 -19.50 12.64 -3.63
N VAL A 236 -18.99 12.37 -4.83
CA VAL A 236 -19.05 13.28 -5.98
C VAL A 236 -20.51 13.61 -6.34
N ILE A 237 -21.39 12.61 -6.41
CA ILE A 237 -22.83 12.84 -6.70
C ILE A 237 -23.51 13.67 -5.59
N THR A 238 -23.09 13.50 -4.33
CA THR A 238 -23.66 14.22 -3.19
C THR A 238 -23.33 15.71 -3.24
N HIS A 239 -22.12 16.08 -3.63
CA HIS A 239 -21.66 17.48 -3.66
C HIS A 239 -22.17 18.26 -4.88
N LYS A 240 -23.04 19.27 -4.68
CA LYS A 240 -23.56 20.14 -5.76
C LYS A 240 -22.54 21.16 -6.27
N LYS A 241 -21.67 21.64 -5.39
CA LYS A 241 -20.79 22.80 -5.58
C LYS A 241 -19.33 22.44 -5.30
N ILE A 242 -18.89 21.30 -5.84
CA ILE A 242 -17.57 20.73 -5.53
C ILE A 242 -16.41 21.72 -5.75
N LEU A 243 -16.53 22.60 -6.75
CA LEU A 243 -15.53 23.63 -7.07
C LEU A 243 -15.73 24.95 -6.30
N ALA A 244 -16.98 25.36 -6.02
CA ALA A 244 -17.23 26.64 -5.38
C ALA A 244 -16.97 26.60 -3.86
N ASP A 245 -17.24 25.47 -3.21
CA ASP A 245 -16.96 25.30 -1.78
C ASP A 245 -15.48 25.01 -1.50
N PHE A 246 -14.70 24.65 -2.53
CA PHE A 246 -13.27 24.35 -2.43
C PHE A 246 -12.42 25.56 -1.99
N PHE A 247 -12.74 26.76 -2.47
CA PHE A 247 -11.96 27.98 -2.17
C PHE A 247 -12.32 28.63 -0.83
N THR A 248 -13.27 28.07 -0.07
CA THR A 248 -13.73 28.67 1.19
C THR A 248 -13.39 27.79 2.39
N PHE A 249 -12.20 27.97 2.98
CA PHE A 249 -11.90 27.38 4.28
C PHE A 249 -12.39 28.27 5.43
N ARG A 250 -13.42 27.83 6.16
CA ARG A 250 -13.98 28.60 7.29
C ARG A 250 -13.44 28.06 8.62
N SER A 251 -12.37 28.69 9.11
CA SER A 251 -11.75 28.33 10.39
C SER A 251 -12.67 28.59 11.59
N GLY A 252 -12.53 27.78 12.64
CA GLY A 252 -13.17 28.01 13.94
C GLY A 252 -14.67 27.68 14.05
N LYS A 253 -15.33 27.21 12.98
CA LYS A 253 -16.79 26.98 12.95
C LYS A 253 -17.21 25.51 13.18
N GLY A 254 -16.48 24.79 14.05
CA GLY A 254 -16.82 23.44 14.50
C GLY A 254 -17.03 22.46 13.35
N GLN A 255 -18.26 21.93 13.20
CA GLN A 255 -18.64 20.99 12.15
C GLN A 255 -18.33 21.51 10.74
N ARG A 256 -18.53 22.82 10.47
CA ARG A 256 -18.29 23.41 9.15
C ARG A 256 -16.81 23.37 8.79
N SER A 257 -15.91 23.63 9.74
CA SER A 257 -14.46 23.53 9.50
C SER A 257 -14.00 22.11 9.18
N TRP A 258 -14.62 21.09 9.78
CA TRP A 258 -14.33 19.69 9.45
C TRP A 258 -14.85 19.30 8.07
N LEU A 259 -16.02 19.80 7.68
CA LEU A 259 -16.54 19.62 6.34
C LEU A 259 -15.64 20.30 5.30
N ASP A 260 -15.23 21.54 5.55
CA ASP A 260 -14.33 22.28 4.66
C ASP A 260 -12.97 21.56 4.56
N ALA A 261 -12.43 21.03 5.67
CA ALA A 261 -11.19 20.25 5.66
C ALA A 261 -11.34 18.93 4.89
N HIS A 262 -12.42 18.17 5.13
CA HIS A 262 -12.70 16.94 4.39
C HIS A 262 -12.82 17.24 2.90
N ASN A 263 -13.58 18.27 2.51
CA ASN A 263 -13.73 18.67 1.11
C ASN A 263 -12.40 19.09 0.49
N ALA A 264 -11.57 19.86 1.20
CA ALA A 264 -10.27 20.29 0.69
C ALA A 264 -9.37 19.09 0.37
N PHE A 265 -9.25 18.13 1.29
CA PHE A 265 -8.43 16.93 1.07
C PHE A 265 -9.05 15.98 0.04
N SER A 266 -10.38 15.84 0.01
CA SER A 266 -11.08 14.96 -0.95
C SER A 266 -11.06 15.50 -2.37
N VAL A 267 -11.28 16.80 -2.57
CA VAL A 267 -11.46 17.40 -3.91
C VAL A 267 -10.12 17.69 -4.56
N LEU A 268 -9.14 18.24 -3.83
CA LEU A 268 -7.81 18.56 -4.37
C LEU A 268 -7.12 17.31 -4.94
N ALA A 269 -7.24 16.18 -4.22
CA ALA A 269 -6.59 14.93 -4.59
C ALA A 269 -7.56 13.92 -5.24
N LEU A 270 -8.77 14.35 -5.64
CA LEU A 270 -9.80 13.45 -6.18
C LEU A 270 -9.32 12.59 -7.37
N PRO A 271 -8.61 13.15 -8.39
CA PRO A 271 -8.12 12.33 -9.49
C PRO A 271 -7.16 11.23 -9.00
N PHE A 272 -6.29 11.58 -8.04
CA PHE A 272 -5.37 10.63 -7.42
C PHE A 272 -6.09 9.59 -6.57
N HIS A 273 -7.08 9.97 -5.76
CA HIS A 273 -7.85 9.03 -4.94
C HIS A 273 -8.63 8.03 -5.79
N LEU A 274 -9.26 8.50 -6.87
CA LEU A 274 -9.95 7.63 -7.82
C LEU A 274 -8.96 6.66 -8.48
N MET A 275 -7.85 7.20 -8.98
CA MET A 275 -6.80 6.43 -9.64
C MET A 275 -6.22 5.37 -8.70
N ILE A 276 -5.76 5.74 -7.50
CA ILE A 276 -5.09 4.82 -6.57
C ILE A 276 -6.04 3.74 -6.05
N THR A 277 -7.33 4.08 -5.84
CA THR A 277 -8.34 3.11 -5.39
C THR A 277 -8.63 2.08 -6.47
N TYR A 278 -8.85 2.55 -7.70
CA TYR A 278 -9.15 1.66 -8.82
C TYR A 278 -7.95 0.78 -9.16
N THR A 279 -6.75 1.36 -9.22
CA THR A 279 -5.54 0.61 -9.52
C THR A 279 -5.21 -0.41 -8.42
N GLY A 280 -5.54 -0.12 -7.16
CA GLY A 280 -5.41 -1.08 -6.05
C GLY A 280 -6.33 -2.29 -6.16
N LEU A 281 -7.52 -2.15 -6.75
CA LEU A 281 -8.37 -3.30 -7.12
C LEU A 281 -7.74 -4.12 -8.26
N VAL A 282 -7.14 -3.44 -9.24
CA VAL A 282 -6.51 -4.04 -10.42
C VAL A 282 -5.30 -4.91 -10.04
N THR A 283 -4.50 -4.52 -9.04
CA THR A 283 -3.31 -5.29 -8.63
C THR A 283 -3.66 -6.72 -8.17
N LEU A 284 -4.83 -6.91 -7.56
CA LEU A 284 -5.31 -8.19 -7.03
C LEU A 284 -6.54 -8.72 -7.79
N ALA A 285 -6.79 -8.21 -8.98
CA ALA A 285 -8.05 -8.46 -9.67
C ALA A 285 -8.28 -9.92 -10.07
N LEU A 286 -7.22 -10.70 -10.35
CA LEU A 286 -7.35 -12.13 -10.64
C LEU A 286 -7.85 -12.92 -9.42
N LEU A 287 -7.57 -12.44 -8.19
CA LEU A 287 -8.10 -13.02 -6.97
C LEU A 287 -9.60 -12.73 -6.84
N TYR A 288 -10.02 -11.50 -7.13
CA TYR A 288 -11.41 -11.05 -6.96
C TYR A 288 -12.35 -11.51 -8.07
N MET A 289 -11.85 -11.56 -9.31
CA MET A 289 -12.60 -11.88 -10.53
C MET A 289 -11.89 -12.96 -11.37
N PRO A 290 -11.82 -14.21 -10.88
CA PRO A 290 -11.12 -15.29 -11.58
C PRO A 290 -11.89 -15.88 -12.77
N TRP A 291 -13.15 -15.48 -12.97
CA TRP A 291 -14.10 -16.17 -13.84
C TRP A 291 -13.70 -16.16 -15.31
N GLY A 292 -13.26 -15.02 -15.84
CA GLY A 292 -12.73 -14.94 -17.21
C GLY A 292 -11.51 -15.84 -17.42
N MET A 293 -10.58 -15.85 -16.47
CA MET A 293 -9.37 -16.69 -16.50
C MET A 293 -9.72 -18.19 -16.45
N LYS A 294 -10.66 -18.59 -15.58
CA LYS A 294 -11.12 -19.99 -15.48
C LYS A 294 -11.88 -20.45 -16.72
N ALA A 295 -12.68 -19.58 -17.33
CA ALA A 295 -13.43 -19.90 -18.55
C ALA A 295 -12.50 -20.01 -19.78
N ALA A 296 -11.50 -19.14 -19.90
CA ALA A 296 -10.56 -19.16 -21.02
C ALA A 296 -9.53 -20.31 -20.94
N PHE A 297 -9.11 -20.65 -19.71
CA PHE A 297 -8.03 -21.61 -19.42
C PHE A 297 -8.48 -22.62 -18.35
N PRO A 298 -9.04 -23.78 -18.76
CA PRO A 298 -9.60 -24.77 -17.85
C PRO A 298 -8.57 -25.44 -16.93
N THR A 299 -7.35 -25.67 -17.43
CA THR A 299 -6.28 -26.35 -16.68
C THR A 299 -5.42 -25.35 -15.88
N GLN A 300 -4.88 -25.81 -14.74
CA GLN A 300 -3.98 -24.96 -13.94
C GLN A 300 -2.68 -24.63 -14.68
N ALA A 301 -2.14 -25.57 -15.46
CA ALA A 301 -0.97 -25.35 -16.30
C ALA A 301 -1.21 -24.22 -17.33
N ALA A 302 -2.36 -24.22 -18.00
CA ALA A 302 -2.70 -23.17 -18.95
C ALA A 302 -2.87 -21.80 -18.28
N ARG A 303 -3.47 -21.75 -17.08
CA ARG A 303 -3.55 -20.51 -16.27
C ARG A 303 -2.17 -19.98 -15.87
N ASN A 304 -1.30 -20.87 -15.40
CA ASN A 304 0.07 -20.49 -15.02
C ASN A 304 0.84 -19.97 -16.23
N ALA A 305 0.71 -20.61 -17.39
CA ALA A 305 1.30 -20.15 -18.65
C ALA A 305 0.77 -18.76 -19.04
N ALA A 306 -0.54 -18.52 -18.99
CA ALA A 306 -1.13 -17.22 -19.27
C ALA A 306 -0.62 -16.12 -18.32
N VAL A 307 -0.48 -16.42 -17.02
CA VAL A 307 0.07 -15.46 -16.04
C VAL A 307 1.55 -15.16 -16.29
N SER A 308 2.34 -16.15 -16.71
CA SER A 308 3.76 -15.98 -17.07
C SER A 308 3.99 -15.09 -18.29
N GLN A 309 2.97 -14.87 -19.14
CA GLN A 309 3.06 -13.91 -20.25
C GLN A 309 2.94 -12.46 -19.77
N ILE A 310 2.35 -12.24 -18.59
CA ILE A 310 2.08 -10.91 -18.04
C ILE A 310 3.11 -10.53 -16.95
N ASN A 311 3.92 -11.48 -16.48
CA ASN A 311 5.00 -11.27 -15.53
C ASN A 311 6.34 -11.65 -16.18
N ALA A 312 7.45 -10.97 -15.86
CA ALA A 312 8.78 -11.31 -16.38
C ALA A 312 9.38 -12.52 -15.65
N PHE A 313 8.67 -13.65 -15.66
CA PHE A 313 9.06 -14.88 -14.99
C PHE A 313 9.08 -16.05 -15.97
N VAL A 314 10.25 -16.65 -16.12
CA VAL A 314 10.40 -17.91 -16.85
C VAL A 314 10.70 -18.99 -15.81
N PRO A 315 9.80 -19.97 -15.61
CA PRO A 315 10.08 -21.08 -14.70
C PRO A 315 11.31 -21.85 -15.20
N PRO A 316 12.15 -22.39 -14.30
CA PRO A 316 13.24 -23.26 -14.71
C PRO A 316 12.64 -24.46 -15.44
N GLY A 317 13.17 -24.75 -16.63
CA GLY A 317 12.86 -26.00 -17.33
C GLY A 317 13.49 -27.20 -16.62
N GLU A 318 13.16 -28.41 -17.07
CA GLU A 318 13.86 -29.60 -16.59
C GLU A 318 15.34 -29.54 -16.96
N ARG A 319 16.21 -29.95 -16.02
CA ARG A 319 17.64 -30.09 -16.29
C ARG A 319 17.86 -31.15 -17.37
N SER A 320 18.78 -30.87 -18.29
CA SER A 320 19.18 -31.85 -19.31
C SER A 320 20.09 -32.94 -18.73
N GLY A 321 20.73 -32.69 -17.59
CA GLY A 321 21.72 -33.57 -16.97
C GLY A 321 23.09 -33.50 -17.65
N GLN A 322 23.25 -32.67 -18.68
CA GLN A 322 24.51 -32.48 -19.40
C GLN A 322 25.18 -31.20 -18.91
N HIS A 323 26.40 -31.34 -18.37
CA HIS A 323 27.18 -30.19 -17.92
C HIS A 323 27.55 -29.29 -19.09
N ALA A 324 27.31 -27.99 -18.93
CA ALA A 324 27.74 -26.97 -19.87
C ALA A 324 28.18 -25.70 -19.11
N PRO A 325 29.32 -25.08 -19.47
CA PRO A 325 29.79 -23.88 -18.79
C PRO A 325 28.83 -22.71 -19.04
N LEU A 326 28.73 -21.84 -18.04
CA LEU A 326 27.98 -20.59 -18.15
C LEU A 326 28.76 -19.60 -19.01
N THR A 327 28.09 -19.01 -20.00
CA THR A 327 28.63 -17.90 -20.81
C THR A 327 28.86 -16.66 -19.93
N PRO A 328 29.85 -15.80 -20.25
CA PRO A 328 30.02 -14.54 -19.54
C PRO A 328 28.73 -13.71 -19.54
N ILE A 329 28.34 -13.18 -18.38
CA ILE A 329 27.06 -12.47 -18.21
C ILE A 329 27.17 -11.00 -18.67
N ALA A 330 28.32 -10.37 -18.49
CA ALA A 330 28.55 -8.98 -18.87
C ALA A 330 28.18 -8.63 -20.34
N PRO A 331 28.52 -9.42 -21.37
CA PRO A 331 28.04 -9.19 -22.74
C PRO A 331 26.51 -9.17 -22.88
N LEU A 332 25.80 -10.03 -22.14
CA LEU A 332 24.33 -10.12 -22.18
C LEU A 332 23.69 -8.87 -21.56
N ILE A 333 24.27 -8.38 -20.45
CA ILE A 333 23.87 -7.10 -19.82
C ILE A 333 24.13 -5.95 -20.79
N ARG A 334 25.31 -5.88 -21.42
CA ARG A 334 25.63 -4.82 -22.40
C ARG A 334 24.68 -4.82 -23.59
N ALA A 335 24.30 -5.99 -24.10
CA ALA A 335 23.30 -6.12 -25.15
C ALA A 335 21.93 -5.56 -24.72
N ALA A 336 21.52 -5.82 -23.46
CA ALA A 336 20.31 -5.26 -22.89
C ALA A 336 20.38 -3.73 -22.70
N GLU A 337 21.50 -3.21 -22.19
CA GLU A 337 21.72 -1.78 -22.00
C GLU A 337 21.83 -1.01 -23.32
N ALA A 338 22.41 -1.62 -24.36
CA ALA A 338 22.42 -1.06 -25.71
C ALA A 338 21.00 -0.87 -26.27
N ARG A 339 20.06 -1.76 -25.89
CA ARG A 339 18.65 -1.69 -26.30
C ARG A 339 17.83 -0.69 -25.48
N TRP A 340 18.06 -0.65 -24.17
CA TRP A 340 17.16 0.05 -23.23
C TRP A 340 17.73 1.33 -22.62
N GLY A 341 19.02 1.60 -22.83
CA GLY A 341 19.80 2.64 -22.19
C GLY A 341 20.68 2.10 -21.05
N ALA A 342 21.68 2.89 -20.67
CA ALA A 342 22.59 2.55 -19.57
C ALA A 342 21.84 2.41 -18.23
N ARG A 343 22.25 1.45 -17.39
CA ARG A 343 21.66 1.17 -16.07
C ARG A 343 20.14 0.85 -16.13
N ALA A 344 19.67 0.36 -17.27
CA ALA A 344 18.27 -0.01 -17.47
C ALA A 344 17.95 -1.45 -17.04
N VAL A 345 18.94 -2.25 -16.62
CA VAL A 345 18.73 -3.61 -16.09
C VAL A 345 18.38 -3.55 -14.60
N ARG A 346 17.45 -4.40 -14.16
CA ARG A 346 17.07 -4.52 -12.74
C ARG A 346 17.29 -5.91 -12.17
N ASN A 347 16.80 -6.93 -12.89
CA ASN A 347 16.86 -8.31 -12.43
C ASN A 347 17.52 -9.18 -13.49
N ILE A 348 18.33 -10.13 -13.04
CA ILE A 348 18.95 -11.16 -13.86
C ILE A 348 18.54 -12.50 -13.24
N THR A 349 17.91 -13.35 -14.03
CA THR A 349 17.51 -14.69 -13.60
C THR A 349 18.30 -15.72 -14.38
N ILE A 350 19.05 -16.56 -13.68
CA ILE A 350 19.80 -17.67 -14.26
C ILE A 350 19.09 -18.95 -13.83
N THR A 351 18.65 -19.76 -14.79
CA THR A 351 18.00 -21.05 -14.54
C THR A 351 18.94 -22.18 -14.90
N ASN A 352 18.92 -23.26 -14.11
CA ASN A 352 19.76 -24.44 -14.26
C ASN A 352 21.25 -24.12 -14.51
N PRO A 353 21.91 -23.27 -13.68
CA PRO A 353 23.33 -22.96 -13.86
C PRO A 353 24.18 -24.24 -13.97
N GLY A 354 25.16 -24.23 -14.89
CA GLY A 354 26.04 -25.36 -15.16
C GLY A 354 25.46 -26.49 -16.04
N ASP A 355 24.23 -26.35 -16.54
CA ASP A 355 23.55 -27.36 -17.38
C ASP A 355 23.31 -26.86 -18.82
N ARG A 356 23.23 -27.76 -19.80
CA ARG A 356 22.93 -27.39 -21.20
C ARG A 356 21.56 -26.75 -21.41
N SER A 357 20.62 -26.99 -20.50
CA SER A 357 19.30 -26.34 -20.47
C SER A 357 19.33 -24.92 -19.89
N ALA A 358 20.50 -24.44 -19.45
CA ALA A 358 20.62 -23.17 -18.73
C ALA A 358 20.13 -21.98 -19.58
N ARG A 359 19.42 -21.05 -18.93
CA ARG A 359 18.92 -19.82 -19.54
C ARG A 359 19.24 -18.62 -18.68
N VAL A 360 19.59 -17.50 -19.32
CA VAL A 360 19.74 -16.19 -18.67
C VAL A 360 18.62 -15.27 -19.15
N LEU A 361 17.80 -14.81 -18.21
CA LEU A 361 16.81 -13.77 -18.45
C LEU A 361 17.31 -12.46 -17.87
N VAL A 362 17.48 -11.44 -18.71
CA VAL A 362 17.83 -10.08 -18.31
C VAL A 362 16.57 -9.23 -18.39
N ALA A 363 16.08 -8.72 -17.25
CA ALA A 363 14.84 -7.95 -17.17
C ALA A 363 15.11 -6.45 -17.03
N ARG A 364 14.34 -5.65 -17.78
CA ARG A 364 14.42 -4.19 -17.73
C ARG A 364 13.84 -3.65 -16.42
N SER A 365 14.49 -2.63 -15.88
CA SER A 365 14.02 -1.81 -14.76
C SER A 365 12.70 -1.12 -15.07
N GLU A 366 11.86 -0.98 -14.05
CA GLU A 366 10.62 -0.19 -14.07
C GLU A 366 10.89 1.31 -13.82
N SER A 367 12.11 1.67 -13.42
CA SER A 367 12.49 3.07 -13.17
C SER A 367 12.34 3.89 -14.46
N GLY A 368 11.59 5.00 -14.39
CA GLY A 368 11.31 5.85 -15.55
C GLY A 368 10.32 5.27 -16.57
N ARG A 369 9.67 4.13 -16.29
CA ARG A 369 8.65 3.53 -17.15
C ARG A 369 7.29 3.54 -16.47
N VAL A 370 6.31 4.22 -17.07
CA VAL A 370 4.92 4.23 -16.57
C VAL A 370 4.18 2.93 -16.93
N SER A 371 4.86 1.77 -16.85
CA SER A 371 4.30 0.45 -17.12
C SER A 371 5.16 -0.64 -16.49
N THR A 372 4.49 -1.63 -15.87
CA THR A 372 5.11 -2.85 -15.32
C THR A 372 5.07 -4.03 -16.29
N SER A 373 4.62 -3.82 -17.53
CA SER A 373 4.60 -4.87 -18.54
C SER A 373 6.00 -5.48 -18.72
N PRO A 374 6.10 -6.81 -18.82
CA PRO A 374 7.38 -7.50 -18.85
C PRO A 374 8.18 -7.09 -20.08
N GLN A 375 9.38 -6.56 -19.84
CA GLN A 375 10.39 -6.35 -20.87
C GLN A 375 11.65 -7.09 -20.48
N PHE A 376 12.02 -8.09 -21.27
CA PHE A 376 13.19 -8.93 -20.98
C PHE A 376 13.82 -9.48 -22.25
N LEU A 377 15.10 -9.81 -22.15
CA LEU A 377 15.85 -10.58 -23.13
C LEU A 377 16.14 -11.95 -22.52
N LEU A 378 15.83 -13.01 -23.26
CA LEU A 378 16.13 -14.38 -22.87
C LEU A 378 17.26 -14.91 -23.75
N PHE A 379 18.34 -15.34 -23.12
CA PHE A 379 19.52 -15.89 -23.76
C PHE A 379 19.69 -17.37 -23.41
N ASP A 380 20.30 -18.12 -24.32
CA ASP A 380 20.90 -19.39 -23.99
C ASP A 380 22.14 -19.12 -23.12
N ALA A 381 22.24 -19.81 -21.99
CA ALA A 381 23.29 -19.51 -21.03
C ALA A 381 24.61 -20.23 -21.35
N THR A 382 24.68 -21.05 -22.40
CA THR A 382 25.89 -21.79 -22.79
C THR A 382 26.70 -21.05 -23.86
N ASP A 383 26.03 -20.48 -24.87
CA ASP A 383 26.65 -19.77 -25.99
C ASP A 383 26.35 -18.26 -26.00
N GLY A 384 25.43 -17.79 -25.14
CA GLY A 384 25.00 -16.39 -25.08
C GLY A 384 24.07 -15.97 -26.22
N ARG A 385 23.55 -16.92 -27.01
CA ARG A 385 22.66 -16.63 -28.13
C ARG A 385 21.31 -16.12 -27.64
N LEU A 386 20.84 -15.02 -28.23
CA LEU A 386 19.53 -14.47 -27.93
C LEU A 386 18.43 -15.40 -28.45
N LEU A 387 17.60 -15.91 -27.54
CA LEU A 387 16.50 -16.85 -27.83
C LEU A 387 15.16 -16.14 -28.01
N ARG A 388 14.88 -15.15 -27.16
CA ARG A 388 13.60 -14.42 -27.18
C ARG A 388 13.78 -12.99 -26.73
N VAL A 389 13.10 -12.10 -27.44
CA VAL A 389 12.95 -10.69 -27.09
C VAL A 389 11.50 -10.45 -26.71
N GLN A 390 11.27 -9.85 -25.54
CA GLN A 390 9.95 -9.39 -25.12
C GLN A 390 10.03 -7.87 -24.88
N ASP A 391 9.45 -7.06 -25.77
CA ASP A 391 9.41 -5.59 -25.60
C ASP A 391 8.00 -5.03 -25.41
N HIS A 392 6.98 -5.75 -25.87
CA HIS A 392 5.60 -5.26 -25.91
C HIS A 392 4.65 -6.36 -25.47
N VAL A 393 3.50 -5.97 -24.96
CA VAL A 393 2.34 -6.85 -24.72
C VAL A 393 1.14 -6.27 -25.45
N GLY A 394 0.03 -7.00 -25.48
CA GLY A 394 -1.20 -6.48 -26.09
C GLY A 394 -1.79 -5.29 -25.32
N PRO A 395 -2.70 -4.51 -25.93
CA PRO A 395 -3.20 -3.26 -25.36
C PRO A 395 -3.85 -3.39 -23.97
N ALA A 396 -4.60 -4.45 -23.72
CA ALA A 396 -5.24 -4.69 -22.42
C ALA A 396 -4.19 -5.06 -21.36
N ALA A 397 -3.23 -5.92 -21.71
CA ALA A 397 -2.10 -6.23 -20.83
C ALA A 397 -1.26 -4.97 -20.51
N GLU A 398 -1.01 -4.11 -21.50
CA GLU A 398 -0.27 -2.86 -21.32
C GLU A 398 -1.04 -1.90 -20.42
N THR A 399 -2.35 -1.76 -20.63
CA THR A 399 -3.22 -0.94 -19.77
C THR A 399 -3.17 -1.42 -18.32
N ARG A 400 -3.21 -2.75 -18.09
CA ARG A 400 -3.01 -3.32 -16.75
C ARG A 400 -1.62 -2.99 -16.21
N GLY A 401 -0.57 -3.09 -17.03
CA GLY A 401 0.80 -2.76 -16.67
C GLY A 401 0.96 -1.31 -16.22
N VAL A 402 0.33 -0.36 -16.92
CA VAL A 402 0.26 1.07 -16.58
C VAL A 402 -0.50 1.28 -15.27
N LEU A 403 -1.69 0.70 -15.12
CA LEU A 403 -2.48 0.83 -13.90
C LEU A 403 -1.74 0.28 -12.68
N TYR A 404 -1.05 -0.85 -12.83
CA TYR A 404 -0.21 -1.41 -11.79
C TYR A 404 0.98 -0.48 -11.47
N ALA A 405 1.64 0.08 -12.48
CA ALA A 405 2.73 1.05 -12.31
C ALA A 405 2.28 2.31 -11.58
N LEU A 406 1.11 2.84 -11.93
CA LEU A 406 0.48 3.98 -11.26
C LEU A 406 0.15 3.68 -9.79
N HIS A 407 -0.18 2.44 -9.43
CA HIS A 407 -0.43 2.09 -8.04
C HIS A 407 0.87 2.05 -7.21
N ILE A 408 1.88 1.34 -7.73
CA ILE A 408 3.13 1.10 -6.98
C ILE A 408 4.11 2.27 -7.03
N GLY A 409 3.98 3.17 -8.01
CA GLY A 409 4.78 4.39 -8.14
C GLY A 409 6.29 4.18 -8.37
N ARG A 410 6.76 2.98 -8.75
CA ARG A 410 8.19 2.67 -8.91
C ARG A 410 8.89 3.48 -10.02
N PHE A 411 8.13 4.01 -10.96
CA PHE A 411 8.64 4.85 -12.03
C PHE A 411 8.98 6.27 -11.58
N ALA A 412 8.43 6.70 -10.44
CA ALA A 412 8.50 8.07 -9.97
C ALA A 412 9.93 8.45 -9.54
N ASP A 413 10.43 9.54 -10.12
CA ASP A 413 11.58 10.26 -9.61
C ASP A 413 11.24 10.97 -8.28
N LEU A 414 12.22 11.66 -7.69
CA LEU A 414 12.04 12.27 -6.37
C LEU A 414 10.86 13.27 -6.33
N PRO A 415 10.70 14.22 -7.27
CA PRO A 415 9.56 15.14 -7.28
C PRO A 415 8.21 14.42 -7.44
N THR A 416 8.11 13.49 -8.38
CA THR A 416 6.86 12.74 -8.62
C THR A 416 6.50 11.88 -7.40
N ARG A 417 7.49 11.28 -6.77
CA ARG A 417 7.30 10.46 -5.57
C ARG A 417 6.89 11.31 -4.38
N ALA A 418 7.48 12.48 -4.20
CA ALA A 418 7.07 13.44 -3.18
C ALA A 418 5.61 13.87 -3.40
N LEU A 419 5.20 14.12 -4.65
CA LEU A 419 3.80 14.41 -4.98
C LEU A 419 2.87 13.24 -4.61
N TYR A 420 3.21 12.00 -4.99
CA TYR A 420 2.46 10.79 -4.62
C TYR A 420 2.34 10.63 -3.10
N PHE A 421 3.42 10.87 -2.37
CA PHE A 421 3.43 10.86 -0.92
C PHE A 421 2.50 11.91 -0.32
N MET A 422 2.55 13.16 -0.80
CA MET A 422 1.68 14.23 -0.32
C MET A 422 0.20 13.97 -0.64
N LEU A 423 -0.11 13.42 -1.82
CA LEU A 423 -1.47 13.04 -2.20
C LEU A 423 -1.98 11.82 -1.39
N GLY A 424 -1.08 10.89 -1.06
CA GLY A 424 -1.34 9.78 -0.12
C GLY A 424 -1.64 10.27 1.30
N LEU A 425 -0.86 11.23 1.81
CA LEU A 425 -1.12 11.91 3.08
C LEU A 425 -2.46 12.67 3.05
N ALA A 426 -2.80 13.32 1.93
CA ALA A 426 -4.11 13.93 1.74
C ALA A 426 -5.24 12.88 1.79
N GLY A 427 -5.03 11.68 1.23
CA GLY A 427 -5.97 10.55 1.37
C GLY A 427 -6.12 10.08 2.82
N THR A 428 -5.01 9.95 3.54
CA THR A 428 -5.01 9.61 4.98
C THR A 428 -5.77 10.66 5.80
N ALA A 429 -5.52 11.95 5.52
CA ALA A 429 -6.20 13.07 6.17
C ALA A 429 -7.69 13.15 5.80
N MET A 430 -8.06 12.88 4.55
CA MET A 430 -9.45 12.78 4.10
C MET A 430 -10.22 11.74 4.91
N VAL A 431 -9.68 10.54 5.06
CA VAL A 431 -10.33 9.46 5.84
C VAL A 431 -10.41 9.84 7.32
N GLY A 432 -9.30 10.33 7.90
CA GLY A 432 -9.26 10.74 9.30
C GLY A 432 -10.24 11.88 9.63
N THR A 433 -10.29 12.92 8.78
CA THR A 433 -11.25 14.03 8.91
C THR A 433 -12.70 13.55 8.74
N GLY A 434 -12.98 12.60 7.85
CA GLY A 434 -14.31 12.00 7.70
C GLY A 434 -14.79 11.28 8.96
N LEU A 435 -13.91 10.46 9.57
CA LEU A 435 -14.18 9.76 10.83
C LEU A 435 -14.47 10.72 12.00
N VAL A 436 -13.67 11.78 12.13
CA VAL A 436 -13.87 12.81 13.17
C VAL A 436 -15.09 13.67 12.89
N MET A 437 -15.35 14.03 11.63
CA MET A 437 -16.53 14.80 11.24
C MET A 437 -17.81 14.05 11.60
N TRP A 438 -17.83 12.72 11.46
CA TRP A 438 -18.99 11.91 11.83
C TRP A 438 -19.32 12.05 13.32
N THR A 439 -18.33 11.96 14.22
CA THR A 439 -18.57 12.10 15.67
C THR A 439 -19.00 13.53 16.02
N VAL A 440 -18.33 14.54 15.46
CA VAL A 440 -18.66 15.96 15.68
C VAL A 440 -20.08 16.31 15.21
N LYS A 441 -20.51 15.79 14.06
CA LYS A 441 -21.85 16.02 13.51
C LYS A 441 -22.94 15.29 14.29
N ARG A 442 -22.63 14.12 14.84
CA ARG A 442 -23.63 13.26 15.49
C ARG A 442 -23.80 13.58 16.97
N ARG A 443 -22.77 14.06 17.66
CA ARG A 443 -22.80 14.37 19.11
C ARG A 443 -23.95 15.30 19.54
N PRO A 444 -24.22 16.44 18.86
CA PRO A 444 -25.30 17.35 19.26
C PRO A 444 -26.70 16.78 19.03
N ARG A 445 -26.81 15.69 18.26
CA ARG A 445 -28.08 15.01 17.96
C ARG A 445 -28.34 13.83 18.91
N LEU A 446 -27.46 13.60 19.88
CA LEU A 446 -27.65 12.55 20.87
C LEU A 446 -28.65 13.02 21.94
N PRO A 447 -29.46 12.10 22.50
CA PRO A 447 -30.37 12.44 23.60
C PRO A 447 -29.67 13.06 24.81
N ASN A 448 -28.45 12.60 25.10
CA ASN A 448 -27.57 13.20 26.10
C ASN A 448 -26.14 13.30 25.53
N PRO A 449 -25.70 14.51 25.11
CA PRO A 449 -24.37 14.74 24.55
C PRO A 449 -23.20 14.51 25.52
N ASP A 450 -23.45 14.62 26.83
CA ASP A 450 -22.44 14.46 27.88
C ASP A 450 -22.30 13.00 28.33
N ARG A 451 -23.36 12.21 28.17
CA ARG A 451 -23.36 10.75 28.41
C ARG A 451 -23.75 10.00 27.14
N PRO A 452 -22.86 9.99 26.11
CA PRO A 452 -23.15 9.31 24.86
C PRO A 452 -23.33 7.79 25.05
N PRO A 453 -24.18 7.16 24.21
CA PRO A 453 -24.36 5.70 24.24
C PRO A 453 -23.05 4.98 23.91
N PHE A 454 -22.92 3.73 24.38
CA PHE A 454 -21.71 2.93 24.21
C PHE A 454 -21.18 2.91 22.77
N GLY A 455 -22.04 2.70 21.77
CA GLY A 455 -21.60 2.64 20.37
C GLY A 455 -20.97 3.96 19.88
N PHE A 456 -21.46 5.11 20.33
CA PHE A 456 -20.85 6.40 19.98
C PHE A 456 -19.50 6.59 20.69
N ARG A 457 -19.43 6.24 21.98
CA ARG A 457 -18.16 6.25 22.74
C ARG A 457 -17.13 5.35 22.07
N LEU A 458 -17.52 4.15 21.64
CA LEU A 458 -16.62 3.23 20.96
C LEU A 458 -16.02 3.88 19.71
N VAL A 459 -16.84 4.51 18.86
CA VAL A 459 -16.34 5.22 17.67
C VAL A 459 -15.37 6.36 18.05
N GLU A 460 -15.67 7.16 19.08
CA GLU A 460 -14.76 8.21 19.52
C GLU A 460 -13.40 7.67 19.95
N HIS A 461 -13.36 6.58 20.72
CA HIS A 461 -12.10 5.95 21.15
C HIS A 461 -11.36 5.27 20.00
N LEU A 462 -12.06 4.53 19.13
CA LEU A 462 -11.48 3.90 17.94
C LEU A 462 -10.86 4.95 17.02
N ASN A 463 -11.49 6.12 16.88
CA ASN A 463 -10.92 7.22 16.09
C ASN A 463 -9.58 7.68 16.67
N VAL A 464 -9.47 7.88 17.98
CA VAL A 464 -8.20 8.33 18.59
C VAL A 464 -7.11 7.25 18.44
N ALA A 465 -7.42 6.01 18.81
CA ALA A 465 -6.46 4.90 18.74
C ALA A 465 -6.03 4.57 17.31
N THR A 466 -6.90 4.77 16.32
CA THR A 466 -6.53 4.56 14.90
C THR A 466 -5.74 5.75 14.35
N ILE A 467 -6.23 6.98 14.54
CA ILE A 467 -5.65 8.19 13.89
C ILE A 467 -4.32 8.59 14.53
N VAL A 468 -4.18 8.42 15.84
CA VAL A 468 -2.95 8.79 16.57
C VAL A 468 -2.16 7.56 17.00
N GLY A 469 -2.86 6.49 17.43
CA GLY A 469 -2.20 5.29 17.91
C GLY A 469 -1.45 4.52 16.81
N LEU A 470 -1.92 4.55 15.55
CA LEU A 470 -1.18 3.92 14.45
C LEU A 470 0.16 4.62 14.16
N PRO A 471 0.24 5.97 13.99
CA PRO A 471 1.53 6.65 13.93
C PRO A 471 2.47 6.33 15.10
N ILE A 472 1.95 6.28 16.34
CA ILE A 472 2.73 5.88 17.52
C ILE A 472 3.32 4.47 17.38
N ALA A 473 2.51 3.51 16.92
CA ALA A 473 2.94 2.14 16.68
C ALA A 473 4.00 2.05 15.56
N MET A 474 3.81 2.80 14.47
CA MET A 474 4.78 2.90 13.37
C MET A 474 6.12 3.47 13.87
N THR A 475 6.11 4.48 14.73
CA THR A 475 7.36 5.00 15.33
C THR A 475 7.98 3.97 16.28
N ALA A 476 7.18 3.25 17.06
CA ALA A 476 7.68 2.20 17.96
C ALA A 476 8.40 1.06 17.21
N TYR A 477 7.95 0.72 16.01
CA TYR A 477 8.65 -0.21 15.11
C TYR A 477 10.06 0.29 14.77
N LEU A 478 10.22 1.59 14.48
CA LEU A 478 11.51 2.20 14.20
C LEU A 478 12.41 2.23 15.45
N TYR A 479 11.85 2.50 16.63
CA TYR A 479 12.58 2.38 17.90
C TYR A 479 13.04 0.95 18.15
N ALA A 480 12.19 -0.05 17.92
CA ALA A 480 12.56 -1.45 18.09
C ALA A 480 13.75 -1.83 17.20
N ASN A 481 13.81 -1.30 15.98
CA ASN A 481 14.96 -1.52 15.10
C ASN A 481 16.29 -0.92 15.61
N ARG A 482 16.25 0.13 16.43
CA ARG A 482 17.46 0.70 17.04
C ARG A 482 17.84 0.06 18.37
N LEU A 483 16.86 -0.40 19.14
CA LEU A 483 17.06 -0.82 20.52
C LEU A 483 17.11 -2.34 20.72
N LEU A 484 16.57 -3.14 19.79
CA LEU A 484 16.63 -4.60 19.89
C LEU A 484 18.05 -5.12 19.59
N PRO A 485 18.61 -6.02 20.42
CA PRO A 485 19.91 -6.62 20.18
C PRO A 485 19.99 -7.34 18.82
N GLU A 486 21.14 -7.26 18.17
CA GLU A 486 21.37 -7.91 16.86
C GLU A 486 21.33 -9.44 16.94
N SER A 487 21.74 -10.01 18.08
CA SER A 487 21.73 -11.46 18.34
C SER A 487 20.36 -12.03 18.72
N LEU A 488 19.32 -11.19 18.79
CA LEU A 488 17.98 -11.64 19.18
C LEU A 488 17.39 -12.58 18.11
N ALA A 489 17.05 -13.81 18.51
CA ALA A 489 16.36 -14.73 17.61
C ALA A 489 15.00 -14.15 17.17
N GLN A 490 14.68 -14.29 15.87
CA GLN A 490 13.47 -13.74 15.25
C GLN A 490 13.34 -12.22 15.47
N ARG A 491 14.46 -11.49 15.41
CA ARG A 491 14.53 -10.05 15.64
C ARG A 491 13.51 -9.28 14.80
N ALA A 492 13.39 -9.58 13.50
CA ALA A 492 12.43 -8.92 12.62
C ALA A 492 10.97 -9.12 13.08
N GLU A 493 10.63 -10.30 13.60
CA GLU A 493 9.30 -10.54 14.15
C GLU A 493 9.07 -9.75 15.45
N TRP A 494 10.09 -9.60 16.29
CA TRP A 494 10.00 -8.80 17.51
C TRP A 494 9.75 -7.33 17.22
N GLU A 495 10.39 -6.76 16.19
CA GLU A 495 10.07 -5.39 15.73
C GLU A 495 8.57 -5.24 15.44
N ILE A 496 7.99 -6.22 14.74
CA ILE A 496 6.57 -6.24 14.38
C ILE A 496 5.67 -6.50 15.59
N ARG A 497 6.08 -7.36 16.53
CA ARG A 497 5.37 -7.57 17.80
C ARG A 497 5.31 -6.27 18.59
N VAL A 498 6.41 -5.51 18.68
CA VAL A 498 6.43 -4.18 19.34
C VAL A 498 5.42 -3.24 18.70
N PHE A 499 5.37 -3.17 17.36
CA PHE A 499 4.35 -2.39 16.64
C PHE A 499 2.93 -2.73 17.13
N PHE A 500 2.55 -4.01 17.13
CA PHE A 500 1.19 -4.42 17.49
C PHE A 500 0.89 -4.30 18.98
N VAL A 501 1.87 -4.56 19.85
CA VAL A 501 1.75 -4.39 21.31
C VAL A 501 1.51 -2.92 21.64
N VAL A 502 2.31 -2.01 21.08
CA VAL A 502 2.14 -0.57 21.29
C VAL A 502 0.81 -0.10 20.71
N TRP A 503 0.41 -0.59 19.52
CA TRP A 503 -0.89 -0.23 18.96
C TRP A 503 -2.05 -0.69 19.85
N ALA A 504 -2.04 -1.95 20.31
CA ALA A 504 -3.01 -2.49 21.24
C ALA A 504 -3.04 -1.72 22.57
N ALA A 505 -1.87 -1.34 23.09
CA ALA A 505 -1.76 -0.50 24.28
C ALA A 505 -2.46 0.85 24.10
N THR A 506 -2.40 1.44 22.89
CA THR A 506 -3.17 2.67 22.63
C THR A 506 -4.67 2.45 22.69
N PHE A 507 -5.20 1.31 22.22
CA PHE A 507 -6.63 0.99 22.34
C PHE A 507 -7.07 0.81 23.80
N VAL A 508 -6.26 0.12 24.60
CA VAL A 508 -6.51 -0.05 26.04
C VAL A 508 -6.44 1.31 26.74
N TYR A 509 -5.42 2.12 26.42
CA TYR A 509 -5.23 3.44 27.03
C TYR A 509 -6.44 4.35 26.79
N VAL A 510 -6.92 4.46 25.56
CA VAL A 510 -8.06 5.33 25.25
C VAL A 510 -9.34 4.85 25.93
N ALA A 511 -9.53 3.54 26.13
CA ALA A 511 -10.72 3.01 26.81
C ALA A 511 -10.83 3.46 28.27
N CYS A 512 -9.70 3.79 28.91
CA CYS A 512 -9.63 4.28 30.28
C CYS A 512 -9.63 5.82 30.40
N ARG A 513 -9.77 6.55 29.29
CA ARG A 513 -9.68 8.02 29.23
C ARG A 513 -10.94 8.63 28.64
N THR A 514 -11.16 9.91 28.92
CA THR A 514 -12.15 10.68 28.17
C THR A 514 -11.59 10.96 26.76
N PRO A 515 -12.41 11.00 25.71
CA PRO A 515 -11.91 11.24 24.35
C PRO A 515 -11.06 12.50 24.22
N ALA A 516 -11.42 13.59 24.90
CA ALA A 516 -10.66 14.84 24.88
C ALA A 516 -9.23 14.68 25.44
N ARG A 517 -9.09 14.02 26.59
CA ARG A 517 -7.78 13.73 27.20
C ARG A 517 -6.99 12.74 26.36
N ALA A 518 -7.63 11.69 25.87
CA ALA A 518 -7.01 10.70 25.01
C ALA A 518 -6.35 11.35 23.77
N TRP A 519 -7.05 12.28 23.10
CA TRP A 519 -6.47 13.06 22.00
C TRP A 519 -5.24 13.85 22.45
N ALA A 520 -5.35 14.64 23.52
CA ALA A 520 -4.27 15.49 24.00
C ALA A 520 -3.02 14.68 24.42
N GLU A 521 -3.21 13.60 25.15
CA GLU A 521 -2.16 12.76 25.70
C GLU A 521 -1.45 11.95 24.61
N LEU A 522 -2.19 11.26 23.74
CA LEU A 522 -1.58 10.49 22.65
C LEU A 522 -0.90 11.40 21.62
N LEU A 523 -1.46 12.57 21.28
CA LEU A 523 -0.77 13.52 20.38
C LEU A 523 0.55 14.03 21.00
N THR A 524 0.58 14.22 22.32
CA THR A 524 1.81 14.61 23.02
C THR A 524 2.82 13.48 23.03
N CYS A 525 2.37 12.24 23.29
CA CYS A 525 3.19 11.05 23.23
C CYS A 525 3.80 10.87 21.84
N ALA A 526 3.00 10.98 20.77
CA ALA A 526 3.49 10.95 19.40
C ALA A 526 4.54 12.04 19.16
N ALA A 527 4.27 13.29 19.53
CA ALA A 527 5.23 14.38 19.36
C ALA A 527 6.59 14.11 20.02
N ILE A 528 6.58 13.59 21.25
CA ILE A 528 7.80 13.22 21.98
C ILE A 528 8.51 12.06 21.28
N MET A 529 7.80 11.00 20.91
CA MET A 529 8.39 9.83 20.24
C MET A 529 9.02 10.20 18.90
N PHE A 530 8.37 11.02 18.08
CA PHE A 530 8.94 11.49 16.82
C PHE A 530 10.17 12.40 17.03
N ALA A 531 10.17 13.25 18.06
CA ALA A 531 11.31 14.14 18.36
C ALA A 531 12.53 13.40 18.90
N LEU A 532 12.32 12.34 19.71
CA LEU A 532 13.41 11.59 20.34
C LEU A 532 14.01 10.51 19.44
N LEU A 533 13.34 10.09 18.36
CA LEU A 533 13.81 9.00 17.53
C LEU A 533 15.15 9.33 16.83
N PRO A 534 15.36 10.52 16.24
CA PRO A 534 16.67 10.91 15.72
C PRO A 534 17.77 10.92 16.79
N CYS A 535 17.42 11.25 18.05
CA CYS A 535 18.38 11.19 19.16
C CYS A 535 18.76 9.74 19.50
N VAL A 536 17.81 8.80 19.47
CA VAL A 536 18.10 7.37 19.67
C VAL A 536 18.90 6.80 18.50
N ASP A 537 18.56 7.18 17.27
CA ASP A 537 19.33 6.81 16.09
C ASP A 537 20.80 7.24 16.23
N LEU A 538 21.02 8.49 16.66
CA LEU A 538 22.34 9.03 16.92
C LEU A 538 23.12 8.24 17.99
N LEU A 539 22.46 7.79 19.06
CA LEU A 539 23.10 7.06 20.15
C LEU A 539 23.39 5.59 19.81
N THR A 540 22.72 5.04 18.79
CA THR A 540 22.78 3.61 18.44
C THR A 540 23.53 3.33 17.14
N THR A 541 23.97 4.36 16.42
CA THR A 541 24.68 4.25 15.15
C THR A 541 25.95 5.10 15.15
N HIS A 542 26.94 4.70 14.35
CA HIS A 542 28.19 5.43 14.21
C HIS A 542 28.02 6.62 13.23
N GLY A 543 27.41 7.72 13.67
CA GLY A 543 27.40 8.97 12.87
C GLY A 543 26.51 10.07 13.42
N LEU A 544 27.08 11.27 13.62
CA LEU A 544 26.36 12.48 13.97
C LEU A 544 25.49 12.95 12.78
N LEU A 545 24.32 13.54 13.03
CA LEU A 545 23.51 14.18 11.96
C LEU A 545 24.35 15.17 11.12
N PHE A 546 25.26 15.90 11.79
CA PHE A 546 26.18 16.81 11.13
C PHE A 546 27.27 16.09 10.32
N SER A 547 27.82 14.96 10.81
CA SER A 547 28.80 14.19 10.02
C SER A 547 28.12 13.58 8.79
N ARG A 548 26.90 13.05 8.93
CA ARG A 548 26.12 12.52 7.79
C ARG A 548 25.80 13.57 6.72
N LEU A 549 25.50 14.80 7.12
CA LEU A 549 25.29 15.92 6.20
C LEU A 549 26.58 16.30 5.45
N VAL A 550 27.73 16.22 6.12
CA VAL A 550 29.05 16.51 5.55
C VAL A 550 29.54 15.36 4.65
N ASP A 551 29.26 14.11 5.05
CA ASP A 551 29.63 12.88 4.35
C ASP A 551 28.72 12.59 3.14
N GLY A 552 27.67 13.40 2.93
CA GLY A 552 26.77 13.30 1.79
C GLY A 552 25.66 12.26 1.93
N ASP A 553 25.36 11.77 3.14
CA ASP A 553 24.30 10.81 3.40
C ASP A 553 22.93 11.49 3.56
N TRP A 554 22.44 12.00 2.43
CA TRP A 554 21.18 12.73 2.33
C TRP A 554 19.95 11.92 2.75
N LEU A 555 20.02 10.59 2.67
CA LEU A 555 18.90 9.71 3.03
C LEU A 555 18.58 9.86 4.51
N PHE A 556 19.58 9.65 5.37
CA PHE A 556 19.40 9.72 6.82
C PHE A 556 19.04 11.15 7.28
N ALA A 557 19.69 12.17 6.70
CA ALA A 557 19.39 13.57 7.04
C ALA A 557 17.94 13.97 6.68
N CYS A 558 17.45 13.60 5.50
CA CYS A 558 16.06 13.84 5.10
C CYS A 558 15.07 13.06 5.96
N PHE A 559 15.43 11.83 6.37
CA PHE A 559 14.60 11.00 7.24
C PHE A 559 14.41 11.67 8.61
N ASP A 560 15.51 12.12 9.23
CA ASP A 560 15.49 12.80 10.53
C ASP A 560 14.70 14.12 10.46
N LEU A 561 14.89 14.90 9.39
CA LEU A 561 14.12 16.12 9.17
C LEU A 561 12.61 15.85 9.04
N ALA A 562 12.22 14.77 8.36
CA ALA A 562 10.83 14.36 8.26
C ALA A 562 10.24 13.96 9.63
N LEU A 563 11.00 13.24 10.46
CA LEU A 563 10.61 12.90 11.83
C LEU A 563 10.39 14.16 12.68
N PHE A 564 11.30 15.14 12.62
CA PHE A 564 11.13 16.43 13.32
C PHE A 564 9.93 17.23 12.82
N ALA A 565 9.69 17.26 11.51
CA ALA A 565 8.52 17.92 10.94
C ALA A 565 7.20 17.29 11.47
N LEU A 566 7.14 15.96 11.56
CA LEU A 566 6.02 15.24 12.16
C LEU A 566 5.90 15.51 13.67
N ALA A 567 7.01 15.57 14.40
CA ALA A 567 7.01 15.93 15.82
C ALA A 567 6.38 17.31 16.05
N VAL A 568 6.77 18.32 15.25
CA VAL A 568 6.19 19.67 15.31
C VAL A 568 4.70 19.66 14.98
N LEU A 569 4.29 18.89 13.97
CA LEU A 569 2.87 18.74 13.61
C LEU A 569 2.07 18.17 14.77
N PHE A 570 2.49 17.04 15.36
CA PHE A 570 1.81 16.42 16.49
C PHE A 570 1.80 17.33 17.72
N ALA A 571 2.89 18.05 18.01
CA ALA A 571 2.95 19.02 19.10
C ALA A 571 1.94 20.15 18.91
N ARG A 572 1.85 20.73 17.70
CA ARG A 572 0.86 21.78 17.39
C ARG A 572 -0.57 21.28 17.54
N LEU A 573 -0.86 20.05 17.09
CA LEU A 573 -2.17 19.43 17.28
C LEU A 573 -2.49 19.21 18.76
N ALA A 574 -1.53 18.70 19.54
CA ALA A 574 -1.69 18.49 20.99
C ALA A 574 -2.01 19.79 21.72
N VAL A 575 -1.27 20.87 21.45
CA VAL A 575 -1.50 22.20 22.04
C VAL A 575 -2.90 22.71 21.68
N ARG A 576 -3.32 22.55 20.42
CA ARG A 576 -4.64 23.00 19.95
C ARG A 576 -5.78 22.25 20.63
N VAL A 577 -5.64 20.93 20.82
CA VAL A 577 -6.63 20.11 21.54
C VAL A 577 -6.70 20.51 23.02
N ARG A 578 -5.55 20.63 23.70
CA ARG A 578 -5.48 21.03 25.12
C ARG A 578 -6.09 22.41 25.38
N ARG A 579 -5.84 23.38 24.50
CA ARG A 579 -6.45 24.72 24.61
C ARG A 579 -7.97 24.67 24.51
N ARG A 580 -8.51 23.84 23.61
CA ARG A 580 -9.97 23.64 23.49
C ARG A 580 -10.56 22.94 24.70
N GLU A 581 -9.90 21.92 25.23
CA GLU A 581 -10.35 21.24 26.46
C GLU A 581 -10.43 22.22 27.65
N ARG A 582 -9.39 23.04 27.85
CA ARG A 582 -9.36 24.06 28.91
C ARG A 582 -10.47 25.09 28.77
N ALA A 583 -10.73 25.58 27.55
CA ALA A 583 -11.78 26.57 27.29
C ALA A 583 -13.20 26.03 27.59
N ILE A 584 -13.45 24.76 27.30
CA ILE A 584 -14.74 24.11 27.63
C ILE A 584 -14.85 23.91 29.15
N GLY A 585 -13.75 23.51 29.81
CA GLY A 585 -13.71 23.32 31.26
C GLY A 585 -13.86 24.61 32.07
N SER A 586 -13.42 25.77 31.56
CA SER A 586 -13.60 27.06 32.23
C SER A 586 -15.04 27.58 32.11
N GLN A 587 -15.67 27.46 30.93
CA GLN A 587 -17.07 27.86 30.73
C GLN A 587 -18.07 27.04 31.56
N GLY A 588 -17.78 25.75 31.79
CA GLY A 588 -18.61 24.91 32.67
C GLY A 588 -18.54 25.27 34.15
N ARG A 589 -17.43 25.91 34.62
CA ARG A 589 -17.26 26.31 36.03
C ARG A 589 -17.91 27.65 36.35
N GLU A 590 -17.97 28.58 35.39
CA GLU A 590 -18.67 29.87 35.53
C GLU A 590 -20.20 29.73 35.53
N CYS A 591 -20.77 28.64 35.01
CA CYS A 591 -22.22 28.41 35.01
C CYS A 591 -22.72 27.64 36.26
N THR A 592 -21.79 27.15 37.09
CA THR A 592 -22.05 26.44 38.36
C THR A 592 -21.73 27.29 39.60
N ARG A 593 -21.27 28.53 39.42
CA ARG A 593 -21.24 29.58 40.44
C ARG A 593 -22.39 30.53 40.15
#